data_AF-A0A3D0HHI4-F1
#
_entry.id   AF-A0A3D0HHI4-F1
#
_cell.length_a   1.000
_cell.length_b   1.000
_cell.length_c   1.000
_cell.angle_alpha   90.00
_cell.angle_beta   90.00
_cell.angle_gamma   90.00
#
_symmetry.space_group_name_H-M   'P 1'
#
loop_
_entity.id
_entity.type
_entity.pdbx_description
1 polymer ?
#
loop_
_entity_poly.entity_id
_entity_poly.type
_entity_poly.pdbx_seq_one_letter_code
_entity_poly.pdbx_strand_id
1 'polypeptide(L)'
;MSDLFDDAALARIERQIDEWLGRAKTNHANILAVDRSDEDEFRWYVRMAGEEKDFTTIWFTLGQRTLRYETYVMPAPEQNAELLYETVLRRNEKLVGAHFSIGLEDAIYLRGEMGLSALNEVELDRIIGTLYATVEQLFWPLLEIGYAKAATLRTQRNSTRTA
;
A
#
# COMPACT_ATOMS: atom_id res chain seq x y z
N MET A 1 32.61 -3.36 -13.21
CA MET A 1 31.45 -3.90 -12.47
C MET A 1 30.29 -3.85 -13.45
N SER A 2 29.66 -4.99 -13.79
CA SER A 2 28.51 -4.99 -14.70
C SER A 2 27.35 -4.30 -14.00
N ASP A 3 26.86 -3.18 -14.53
CA ASP A 3 25.59 -2.63 -14.07
C ASP A 3 24.51 -3.65 -14.39
N LEU A 4 24.01 -4.31 -13.34
CA LEU A 4 23.02 -5.39 -13.45
C LEU A 4 21.70 -4.88 -14.08
N PHE A 5 21.48 -3.56 -14.03
CA PHE A 5 20.34 -2.85 -14.59
C PHE A 5 20.84 -1.58 -15.27
N ASP A 6 21.20 -1.69 -16.55
CA ASP A 6 21.40 -0.53 -17.42
C ASP A 6 20.06 0.11 -17.80
N ASP A 7 20.08 1.25 -18.47
CA ASP A 7 18.86 1.98 -18.86
C ASP A 7 17.93 1.13 -19.73
N ALA A 8 18.48 0.24 -20.56
CA ALA A 8 17.71 -0.67 -21.40
C ALA A 8 17.00 -1.76 -20.58
N ALA A 9 17.64 -2.26 -19.52
CA ALA A 9 17.05 -3.19 -18.57
C ALA A 9 15.94 -2.51 -17.74
N LEU A 10 16.16 -1.28 -17.28
CA LEU A 10 15.14 -0.51 -16.55
C LEU A 10 13.90 -0.25 -17.41
N ALA A 11 14.09 0.19 -18.67
CA ALA A 11 12.97 0.37 -19.61
C ALA A 11 12.21 -0.93 -19.90
N ARG A 12 12.88 -2.09 -19.80
CA ARG A 12 12.21 -3.40 -19.93
C ARG A 12 11.38 -3.72 -18.69
N ILE A 13 11.94 -3.50 -17.51
CA ILE A 13 11.25 -3.71 -16.23
C ILE A 13 10.03 -2.79 -16.13
N GLU A 14 10.17 -1.54 -16.54
CA GLU A 14 9.08 -0.57 -16.60
C GLU A 14 7.90 -1.08 -17.44
N ARG A 15 8.17 -1.54 -18.68
CA ARG A 15 7.13 -2.15 -19.53
C ARG A 15 6.51 -3.40 -18.92
N GLN A 16 7.31 -4.22 -18.23
CA GLN A 16 6.80 -5.40 -17.54
C GLN A 16 5.84 -5.01 -16.41
N ILE A 17 6.18 -3.99 -15.62
CA ILE A 17 5.31 -3.47 -14.56
C ILE A 17 3.99 -2.96 -15.15
N ASP A 18 4.02 -2.22 -16.25
CA ASP A 18 2.79 -1.77 -16.93
C ASP A 18 1.87 -2.94 -17.29
N GLU A 19 2.45 -3.95 -17.94
CA GLU A 19 1.72 -5.13 -18.38
C GLU A 19 1.13 -5.90 -17.19
N TRP A 20 1.92 -6.09 -16.12
CA TRP A 20 1.49 -6.78 -14.91
C TRP A 20 0.38 -6.04 -14.18
N LEU A 21 0.52 -4.72 -13.99
CA LEU A 21 -0.51 -3.91 -13.34
C LEU A 21 -1.78 -3.82 -14.21
N GLY A 22 -1.63 -3.76 -15.53
CA GLY A 22 -2.74 -3.83 -16.48
C GLY A 22 -3.52 -5.15 -16.33
N ARG A 23 -2.82 -6.28 -16.26
CA ARG A 23 -3.43 -7.59 -16.00
C ARG A 23 -4.08 -7.68 -14.62
N ALA A 24 -3.41 -7.18 -13.58
CA ALA A 24 -3.97 -7.13 -12.23
C ALA A 24 -5.32 -6.39 -12.23
N LYS A 25 -5.40 -5.22 -12.88
CA LYS A 25 -6.66 -4.47 -13.03
C LYS A 25 -7.76 -5.27 -13.73
N THR A 26 -7.43 -6.04 -14.76
CA THR A 26 -8.42 -6.88 -15.46
C THR A 26 -8.88 -8.06 -14.62
N ASN A 27 -7.99 -8.63 -13.81
CA ASN A 27 -8.25 -9.85 -13.04
C ASN A 27 -8.99 -9.59 -11.73
N HIS A 28 -8.87 -8.39 -11.16
CA HIS A 28 -9.38 -8.06 -9.83
C HIS A 28 -10.40 -6.93 -9.89
N ALA A 29 -11.68 -7.26 -9.67
CA ALA A 29 -12.79 -6.31 -9.76
C ALA A 29 -12.71 -5.15 -8.74
N ASN A 30 -11.99 -5.33 -7.63
CA ASN A 30 -11.79 -4.28 -6.64
C ASN A 30 -10.68 -3.29 -7.03
N ILE A 31 -9.86 -3.57 -8.05
CA ILE A 31 -8.91 -2.60 -8.60
C ILE A 31 -9.65 -1.64 -9.53
N LEU A 32 -9.83 -0.41 -9.06
CA LEU A 32 -10.61 0.62 -9.75
C LEU A 32 -9.76 1.38 -10.77
N ALA A 33 -8.49 1.62 -10.44
CA ALA A 33 -7.58 2.33 -11.32
C ALA A 33 -6.14 1.84 -11.16
N VAL A 34 -5.43 1.88 -12.28
CA VAL A 34 -3.98 1.75 -12.39
C VAL A 34 -3.55 2.86 -13.33
N ASP A 35 -2.62 3.70 -12.88
CA ASP A 35 -2.07 4.79 -13.70
C ASP A 35 -0.64 5.13 -13.30
N ARG A 36 0.01 5.95 -14.12
CA ARG A 36 1.33 6.53 -13.84
C ARG A 36 1.18 7.91 -13.18
N SER A 37 2.21 8.31 -12.43
CA SER A 37 2.37 9.71 -12.06
C SER A 37 2.94 10.49 -13.23
N ASP A 38 2.37 11.66 -13.52
CA ASP A 38 2.86 12.55 -14.57
C ASP A 38 4.17 13.28 -14.18
N GLU A 39 4.51 13.29 -12.90
CA GLU A 39 5.64 14.07 -12.35
C GLU A 39 6.92 13.23 -12.16
N ASP A 40 6.78 11.91 -11.98
CA ASP A 40 7.87 10.98 -11.70
C ASP A 40 7.94 9.91 -12.81
N GLU A 41 9.02 9.88 -13.61
CA GLU A 41 9.17 9.00 -14.80
C GLU A 41 9.05 7.49 -14.50
N PHE A 42 9.05 7.07 -13.24
CA PHE A 42 9.04 5.66 -12.84
C PHE A 42 8.13 5.38 -11.64
N ARG A 43 6.93 5.97 -11.63
CA ARG A 43 5.97 5.82 -10.54
C ARG A 43 4.58 5.45 -11.03
N TRP A 44 3.99 4.45 -10.37
CA TRP A 44 2.63 3.99 -10.60
C TRP A 44 1.80 4.08 -9.33
N TYR A 45 0.49 4.09 -9.49
CA TYR A 45 -0.43 3.80 -8.40
C TYR A 45 -1.47 2.76 -8.79
N VAL A 46 -1.91 2.00 -7.80
CA VAL A 46 -3.04 1.07 -7.87
C VAL A 46 -4.05 1.52 -6.84
N ARG A 47 -5.23 1.96 -7.30
CA ARG A 47 -6.34 2.35 -6.43
C ARG A 47 -7.36 1.23 -6.37
N MET A 48 -7.64 0.79 -5.16
CA MET A 48 -8.59 -0.30 -4.88
C MET A 48 -9.77 0.22 -4.06
N ALA A 49 -10.95 -0.32 -4.32
CA ALA A 49 -12.09 -0.24 -3.42
C ALA A 49 -11.86 -1.18 -2.23
N GLY A 50 -12.11 -0.68 -1.02
CA GLY A 50 -12.09 -1.50 0.20
C GLY A 50 -13.47 -1.67 0.80
N GLU A 51 -13.59 -2.65 1.69
CA GLU A 51 -14.78 -2.85 2.52
C GLU A 51 -14.69 -2.03 3.81
N GLU A 52 -13.49 -1.94 4.39
CA GLU A 52 -13.19 -1.25 5.63
C GLU A 52 -12.59 0.13 5.40
N LYS A 53 -11.70 0.31 4.42
CA LYS A 53 -11.26 1.65 4.01
C LYS A 53 -11.81 1.93 2.62
N ASP A 54 -12.58 3.01 2.43
CA ASP A 54 -13.27 3.30 1.17
C ASP A 54 -12.38 3.10 -0.07
N PHE A 55 -11.14 3.61 0.02
CA PHE A 55 -10.12 3.36 -0.99
C PHE A 55 -8.75 3.14 -0.37
N THR A 56 -8.01 2.18 -0.92
CA THR A 56 -6.59 1.97 -0.63
C THR A 56 -5.80 2.22 -1.91
N THR A 57 -4.84 3.14 -1.84
CA THR A 57 -3.96 3.47 -2.97
C THR A 57 -2.54 3.01 -2.65
N ILE A 58 -2.04 2.06 -3.44
CA ILE A 58 -0.66 1.59 -3.34
C ILE A 58 0.16 2.31 -4.40
N TRP A 59 1.22 2.97 -3.98
CA TRP A 59 2.21 3.58 -4.85
C TRP A 59 3.35 2.61 -5.09
N PHE A 60 3.85 2.57 -6.31
CA PHE A 60 5.05 1.85 -6.70
C PHE A 60 6.05 2.84 -7.28
N THR A 61 7.29 2.80 -6.83
CA THR A 61 8.38 3.65 -7.32
C THR A 61 9.56 2.77 -7.71
N LEU A 62 9.85 2.72 -9.00
CA LEU A 62 10.99 1.98 -9.54
C LEU A 62 12.25 2.86 -9.40
N GLY A 63 13.23 2.35 -8.65
CA GLY A 63 14.58 2.89 -8.59
C GLY A 63 15.54 2.10 -9.47
N GLN A 64 16.84 2.38 -9.34
CA GLN A 64 17.87 1.72 -10.16
C GLN A 64 18.02 0.21 -9.87
N ARG A 65 17.68 -0.24 -8.66
CA ARG A 65 17.93 -1.63 -8.23
C ARG A 65 16.76 -2.27 -7.50
N THR A 66 15.76 -1.46 -7.15
CA THR A 66 14.65 -1.89 -6.31
C THR A 66 13.34 -1.26 -6.76
N LEU A 67 12.25 -1.97 -6.48
CA LEU A 67 10.90 -1.47 -6.57
C LEU A 67 10.41 -1.20 -5.15
N ARG A 68 10.20 0.07 -4.82
CA ARG A 68 9.60 0.48 -3.55
C ARG A 68 8.09 0.52 -3.69
N TYR A 69 7.38 0.19 -2.63
CA TYR A 69 5.94 0.31 -2.57
C TYR A 69 5.46 0.81 -1.23
N GLU A 70 4.41 1.61 -1.25
CA GLU A 70 3.84 2.20 -0.05
C GLU A 70 2.34 2.45 -0.17
N THR A 71 1.64 2.41 0.95
CA THR A 71 0.25 2.83 1.05
C THR A 71 0.04 3.66 2.31
N TYR A 72 -0.80 4.68 2.18
CA TYR A 72 -1.25 5.50 3.29
C TYR A 72 -2.34 4.76 4.07
N VAL A 73 -2.14 4.58 5.36
CA VAL A 73 -3.08 3.88 6.23
C VAL A 73 -4.03 4.88 6.89
N MET A 74 -3.48 5.82 7.66
CA MET A 74 -4.24 6.80 8.43
C MET A 74 -3.37 8.01 8.82
N PRO A 75 -3.98 9.16 9.19
CA PRO A 75 -3.23 10.34 9.63
C PRO A 75 -2.61 10.12 11.01
N ALA A 76 -1.88 11.12 11.50
CA ALA A 76 -1.38 11.11 12.87
C ALA A 76 -2.52 10.88 13.89
N PRO A 77 -2.30 10.02 14.89
CA PRO A 77 -3.29 9.81 15.95
C PRO A 77 -3.56 11.10 16.73
N GLU A 78 -4.83 11.41 16.98
CA GLU A 78 -5.24 12.53 17.83
C GLU A 78 -5.10 12.19 19.34
N GLN A 79 -5.10 10.90 19.66
CA GLN A 79 -5.01 10.37 21.02
C GLN A 79 -4.30 9.01 21.04
N ASN A 80 -3.82 8.59 22.23
CA ASN A 80 -3.21 7.28 22.46
C ASN A 80 -2.08 6.94 21.47
N ALA A 81 -1.28 7.93 21.05
CA ALA A 81 -0.22 7.77 20.06
C ALA A 81 0.78 6.67 20.44
N GLU A 82 1.21 6.62 21.71
CA GLU A 82 2.13 5.59 22.21
C GLU A 82 1.57 4.17 22.02
N LEU A 83 0.31 3.95 22.41
CA LEU A 83 -0.37 2.66 22.22
C LEU A 83 -0.51 2.30 20.74
N LEU A 84 -0.84 3.28 19.90
CA LEU A 84 -0.96 3.05 18.45
C LEU A 84 0.40 2.67 17.84
N TYR A 85 1.46 3.42 18.17
CA TYR A 85 2.81 3.16 17.68
C TYR A 85 3.35 1.82 18.16
N GLU A 86 3.13 1.47 19.43
CA GLU A 86 3.47 0.14 19.95
C GLU A 86 2.71 -0.95 19.19
N THR A 87 1.41 -0.76 18.93
CA THR A 87 0.56 -1.74 18.23
C THR A 87 1.07 -2.01 16.82
N VAL A 88 1.37 -0.96 16.04
CA VAL A 88 1.88 -1.14 14.67
C VAL A 88 3.31 -1.67 14.64
N LEU A 89 4.16 -1.27 15.60
CA LEU A 89 5.52 -1.77 15.71
C LEU A 89 5.54 -3.27 16.05
N ARG A 90 4.70 -3.73 16.97
CA ARG A 90 4.55 -5.16 17.28
C ARG A 90 4.01 -5.94 16.09
N ARG A 91 3.15 -5.32 15.27
CA ARG A 91 2.59 -5.97 14.08
C ARG A 91 3.66 -6.26 13.03
N ASN A 92 4.72 -5.45 12.96
CA ASN A 92 5.82 -5.64 12.00
C ASN A 92 6.49 -7.02 12.12
N GLU A 93 6.52 -7.64 13.30
CA GLU A 93 7.10 -8.99 13.47
C GLU A 93 6.41 -10.06 12.60
N LYS A 94 5.11 -9.88 12.32
CA LYS A 94 4.31 -10.85 11.56
C LYS A 94 4.22 -10.51 10.07
N LEU A 95 4.70 -9.35 9.65
CA LEU A 95 4.61 -8.89 8.27
C LEU A 95 5.86 -9.31 7.50
N VAL A 96 5.64 -9.80 6.28
CA VAL A 96 6.73 -10.22 5.38
C VAL A 96 6.71 -9.34 4.13
N GLY A 97 7.84 -8.68 3.87
CA GLY A 97 7.99 -7.78 2.74
C GLY A 97 7.33 -6.41 2.92
N ALA A 98 6.61 -6.16 4.02
CA ALA A 98 6.11 -4.83 4.35
C ALA A 98 6.25 -4.54 5.84
N HIS A 99 6.27 -3.28 6.21
CA HIS A 99 6.34 -2.82 7.59
C HIS A 99 5.62 -1.48 7.75
N PHE A 100 5.05 -1.26 8.92
CA PHE A 100 4.54 0.03 9.33
C PHE A 100 5.68 1.00 9.60
N SER A 101 5.48 2.24 9.17
CA SER A 101 6.40 3.36 9.40
C SER A 101 5.62 4.66 9.62
N ILE A 102 6.25 5.62 10.28
CA ILE A 102 5.73 6.98 10.44
C ILE A 102 6.26 7.81 9.26
N GLY A 103 5.37 8.51 8.58
CA GLY A 103 5.66 9.36 7.42
C GLY A 103 5.54 10.84 7.75
N LEU A 104 5.28 11.64 6.71
CA LEU A 104 5.06 13.08 6.85
C LEU A 104 3.82 13.34 7.73
N GLU A 105 3.85 14.42 8.51
CA GLU A 105 2.77 14.78 9.45
C GLU A 105 2.41 13.64 10.41
N ASP A 106 3.39 12.85 10.82
CA ASP A 106 3.26 11.68 11.71
C ASP A 106 2.21 10.64 11.26
N ALA A 107 1.85 10.66 9.96
CA ALA A 107 0.90 9.73 9.39
C ALA A 107 1.47 8.31 9.33
N ILE A 108 0.60 7.31 9.40
CA ILE A 108 0.98 5.90 9.36
C ILE A 108 0.95 5.39 7.93
N TYR A 109 2.07 4.79 7.51
CA TYR A 109 2.25 4.15 6.22
C TYR A 109 2.57 2.68 6.40
N LEU A 110 2.16 1.86 5.43
CA LEU A 110 2.64 0.51 5.24
C LEU A 110 3.55 0.50 4.00
N ARG A 111 4.83 0.14 4.18
CA ARG A 111 5.88 0.28 3.16
C ARG A 111 6.67 -1.00 2.98
N GLY A 112 7.27 -1.16 1.81
CA GLY A 112 8.26 -2.20 1.56
C GLY A 112 9.08 -1.92 0.31
N GLU A 113 10.03 -2.81 0.07
CA GLU A 113 10.97 -2.69 -1.03
C GLU A 113 11.39 -4.09 -1.48
N MET A 114 11.55 -4.25 -2.79
CA MET A 114 11.94 -5.51 -3.42
C MET A 114 13.08 -5.28 -4.40
N GLY A 115 14.10 -6.14 -4.36
CA GLY A 115 15.16 -6.14 -5.38
C GLY A 115 14.61 -6.53 -6.75
N LEU A 116 15.01 -5.80 -7.80
CA LEU A 116 14.53 -6.05 -9.16
C LEU A 116 14.88 -7.45 -9.70
N SER A 117 15.90 -8.09 -9.14
CA SER A 117 16.25 -9.48 -9.47
C SER A 117 15.20 -10.51 -9.01
N ALA A 118 14.40 -10.17 -7.99
CA ALA A 118 13.31 -11.02 -7.49
C ALA A 118 11.94 -10.63 -8.07
N LEU A 119 11.86 -9.47 -8.73
CA LEU A 119 10.61 -8.91 -9.24
C LEU A 119 10.06 -9.79 -10.37
N ASN A 120 8.81 -10.20 -10.20
CA ASN A 120 8.01 -10.89 -11.21
C ASN A 120 6.52 -10.59 -10.97
N GLU A 121 5.66 -11.02 -11.89
CA GLU A 121 4.22 -10.78 -11.83
C GLU A 121 3.57 -11.30 -10.55
N VAL A 122 3.94 -12.50 -10.10
CA VAL A 122 3.37 -13.13 -8.91
C VAL A 122 3.76 -12.36 -7.65
N GLU A 123 5.01 -11.90 -7.58
CA GLU A 123 5.47 -11.08 -6.46
C GLU A 123 4.79 -9.70 -6.43
N LEU A 124 4.55 -9.08 -7.58
CA LEU A 124 3.82 -7.81 -7.67
C LEU A 124 2.38 -7.97 -7.19
N ASP A 125 1.67 -8.99 -7.66
CA ASP A 125 0.31 -9.31 -7.23
C ASP A 125 0.26 -9.62 -5.72
N ARG A 126 1.23 -10.41 -5.22
CA ARG A 126 1.37 -10.70 -3.79
C ARG A 126 1.55 -9.43 -2.96
N ILE A 127 2.36 -8.48 -3.42
CA ILE A 127 2.55 -7.18 -2.74
C ILE A 127 1.21 -6.44 -2.67
N ILE A 128 0.50 -6.29 -3.80
CA ILE A 128 -0.80 -5.61 -3.87
C ILE A 128 -1.78 -6.22 -2.87
N GLY A 129 -1.95 -7.54 -2.93
CA GLY A 129 -2.85 -8.28 -2.04
C GLY A 129 -2.45 -8.16 -0.56
N THR A 130 -1.16 -8.25 -0.24
CA THR A 130 -0.66 -8.14 1.13
C THR A 130 -0.93 -6.77 1.73
N LEU A 131 -0.63 -5.70 0.99
CA LEU A 131 -0.86 -4.33 1.45
C LEU A 131 -2.36 -4.06 1.62
N TYR A 132 -3.18 -4.44 0.63
CA TYR A 132 -4.63 -4.31 0.71
C TYR A 132 -5.20 -5.02 1.93
N ALA A 133 -4.94 -6.33 2.07
CA ALA A 133 -5.50 -7.13 3.15
C ALA A 133 -5.03 -6.66 4.53
N THR A 134 -3.78 -6.20 4.64
CA THR A 134 -3.26 -5.65 5.90
C THR A 134 -3.97 -4.36 6.29
N VAL A 135 -4.20 -3.46 5.34
CA VAL A 135 -4.95 -2.22 5.58
C VAL A 135 -6.38 -2.54 5.98
N GLU A 136 -7.08 -3.38 5.21
CA GLU A 136 -8.48 -3.75 5.48
C GLU A 136 -8.64 -4.38 6.87
N GLN A 137 -7.75 -5.31 7.23
CA GLN A 137 -7.80 -5.99 8.53
C GLN A 137 -7.59 -5.04 9.71
N LEU A 138 -6.75 -4.02 9.56
CA LEU A 138 -6.25 -3.21 10.68
C LEU A 138 -6.84 -1.80 10.73
N PHE A 139 -7.57 -1.37 9.70
CA PHE A 139 -8.05 0.00 9.57
C PHE A 139 -8.85 0.46 10.81
N TRP A 140 -9.95 -0.22 11.14
CA TRP A 140 -10.75 0.18 12.31
C TRP A 140 -10.07 -0.03 13.66
N PRO A 141 -9.42 -1.18 13.94
CA PRO A 141 -8.68 -1.34 15.18
C PRO A 141 -7.69 -0.20 15.44
N LEU A 142 -6.97 0.25 14.43
CA LEU A 142 -6.03 1.37 14.56
C LEU A 142 -6.77 2.71 14.70
N LEU A 143 -7.83 2.94 13.94
CA LEU A 143 -8.62 4.17 14.02
C LEU A 143 -9.29 4.34 15.39
N GLU A 144 -9.79 3.24 15.98
CA GLU A 144 -10.40 3.22 17.32
C GLU A 144 -9.40 3.58 18.42
N ILE A 145 -8.12 3.22 18.27
CA ILE A 145 -7.06 3.65 19.18
C ILE A 145 -6.79 5.15 19.01
N GLY A 146 -6.60 5.59 17.76
CA GLY A 146 -6.10 6.93 17.43
C GLY A 146 -7.13 8.06 17.42
N TYR A 147 -8.44 7.75 17.35
CA TYR A 147 -9.50 8.75 17.18
C TYR A 147 -10.75 8.44 18.03
N ALA A 148 -11.13 9.38 18.90
CA ALA A 148 -12.28 9.22 19.81
C ALA A 148 -13.61 8.91 19.09
N LYS A 149 -13.79 9.47 17.89
CA LYS A 149 -15.05 9.35 17.13
C LYS A 149 -15.12 8.12 16.22
N ALA A 150 -14.06 7.32 16.14
CA ALA A 150 -13.98 6.18 15.23
C ALA A 150 -15.14 5.18 15.45
N ALA A 151 -15.44 4.82 16.69
CA ALA A 151 -16.54 3.90 16.99
C ALA A 151 -17.89 4.42 16.45
N THR A 152 -18.17 5.72 16.63
CA THR A 152 -19.40 6.36 16.12
C THR A 152 -19.45 6.38 14.59
N LEU A 153 -18.33 6.69 13.93
CA LEU A 153 -18.22 6.66 12.46
C LEU A 153 -18.46 5.25 11.91
N ARG A 154 -17.94 4.21 12.58
CA ARG A 154 -18.13 2.81 12.18
C ARG A 154 -19.60 2.41 12.22
N THR A 155 -20.31 2.77 13.29
CA THR A 155 -21.75 2.49 13.43
C THR A 155 -22.56 3.15 12.32
N GLN A 156 -22.30 4.44 12.05
CA GLN A 156 -23.01 5.19 11.00
C GLN A 156 -22.81 4.55 9.62
N ARG A 157 -21.57 4.18 9.28
CA ARG A 157 -21.27 3.56 7.99
C ARG A 157 -21.97 2.21 7.79
N ASN A 158 -22.05 1.40 8.84
CA ASN A 158 -22.76 0.12 8.78
C ASN A 158 -24.27 0.31 8.56
N SER A 159 -24.87 1.36 9.15
CA SER A 159 -26.27 1.71 8.90
C SER A 159 -26.53 2.14 7.45
N THR A 160 -25.63 2.92 6.83
CA THR A 160 -25.77 3.35 5.44
C THR A 160 -25.65 2.22 4.42
N ARG A 161 -24.94 1.13 4.73
CA ARG A 161 -24.78 -0.03 3.83
C ARG A 161 -25.90 -1.07 3.93
N THR A 162 -26.71 -1.02 5.00
CA THR A 162 -27.80 -1.98 5.24
C THR A 162 -29.16 -1.44 4.77
N ALA A 163 -29.23 -0.16 4.39
CA ALA A 163 -30.40 0.52 3.86
C ALA A 163 -30.38 0.54 2.32
#